data_AF-A0A921FFN6-F1
#
_entry.id   AF-A0A921FFN6-F1
#
_cell.length_a   1.000
_cell.length_b   1.000
_cell.length_c   1.000
_cell.angle_alpha   90.00
_cell.angle_beta   90.00
_cell.angle_gamma   90.00
#
_symmetry.space_group_name_H-M   'P 1'
#
loop_
_entity.id
_entity.type
_entity.pdbx_description
1 polymer ?
#
loop_
_entity_poly.entity_id
_entity_poly.type
_entity_poly.pdbx_seq_one_letter_code
_entity_poly.pdbx_strand_id
1 'polypeptide(L)'
;YPSQTEGFKIDHDVLNTTQLLDVLDGYKVHFVTGHTHLSFNVTPEDDVTGGREVYEHNAGAICASWWWSGYLTPGVHISPDGTPGGYSVWDVNGTDIEWIYKATGWTEDYQFRSYDLNNVHFSMADVPQMPASVPASVKAKFQRYVDAYPVNKDNEVLINIWNWNPRWTLTVTDEKGNKLTPEEVWAYDPLHVAALSVKRFNSSTLSSTPSFITENFTHFFKVKAADADVDLTITVRDEFGHEWTEQMQRPKAFSTDAYKIP
;
A
#
# COMPACT_ATOMS: atom_id res chain seq x y z
N TYR A 1 10.89 9.89 2.95
CA TYR A 1 9.41 9.79 2.93
C TYR A 1 8.89 9.91 1.50
N PRO A 2 7.93 9.08 1.06
CA PRO A 2 7.38 9.13 -0.30
C PRO A 2 6.84 10.50 -0.74
N SER A 3 7.07 10.87 -1.99
CA SER A 3 6.70 12.15 -2.59
C SER A 3 6.22 11.97 -4.04
N GLN A 4 5.04 12.48 -4.38
CA GLN A 4 4.48 12.37 -5.73
C GLN A 4 5.30 13.12 -6.79
N THR A 5 6.09 14.11 -6.38
CA THR A 5 6.84 14.98 -7.30
C THR A 5 8.34 14.68 -7.33
N GLU A 6 8.87 14.07 -6.28
CA GLU A 6 10.31 13.89 -6.06
C GLU A 6 10.69 12.42 -5.87
N GLY A 7 9.73 11.49 -5.94
CA GLY A 7 9.91 10.08 -5.56
C GLY A 7 9.98 9.94 -4.03
N PHE A 8 11.06 10.46 -3.43
CA PHE A 8 11.26 10.54 -1.99
C PHE A 8 11.84 11.89 -1.58
N LYS A 9 11.52 12.32 -0.35
CA LYS A 9 12.08 13.52 0.27
C LYS A 9 12.53 13.27 1.69
N ILE A 10 13.51 14.05 2.14
CA ILE A 10 13.85 14.15 3.55
C ILE A 10 12.66 14.76 4.29
N ASP A 11 12.24 14.10 5.37
CA ASP A 11 11.18 14.60 6.22
C ASP A 11 11.78 15.40 7.40
N HIS A 12 11.14 16.51 7.75
CA HIS A 12 11.53 17.44 8.83
C HIS A 12 12.83 18.25 8.63
N ASP A 13 14.00 17.70 8.97
CA ASP A 13 15.25 18.47 9.12
C ASP A 13 16.34 18.03 8.12
N VAL A 14 16.44 18.79 7.02
CA VAL A 14 17.42 18.54 5.96
C VAL A 14 18.85 18.66 6.46
N LEU A 15 19.15 19.68 7.28
CA LEU A 15 20.52 19.96 7.70
C LEU A 15 21.08 18.82 8.55
N ASN A 16 20.32 18.38 9.54
CA ASN A 16 20.74 17.30 10.43
C ASN A 16 20.75 15.94 9.71
N THR A 17 19.81 15.72 8.78
CA THR A 17 19.80 14.50 7.96
C THR A 17 21.03 14.42 7.07
N THR A 18 21.38 15.51 6.38
CA THR A 18 22.60 15.57 5.56
C THR A 18 23.86 15.35 6.39
N GLN A 19 23.97 15.96 7.58
CA GLN A 19 25.11 15.72 8.46
C GLN A 19 25.23 14.24 8.88
N LEU A 20 24.12 13.57 9.17
CA LEU A 20 24.10 12.15 9.47
C LEU A 20 24.59 11.32 8.27
N LEU A 21 24.07 11.61 7.07
CA LEU A 21 24.47 10.91 5.84
C LEU A 21 25.95 11.15 5.50
N ASP A 22 26.49 12.34 5.76
CA ASP A 22 27.90 12.65 5.53
C ASP A 22 28.83 11.89 6.48
N VAL A 23 28.43 11.68 7.74
CA VAL A 23 29.19 10.86 8.70
C VAL A 23 29.23 9.39 8.29
N LEU A 24 28.19 8.93 7.61
CA LEU A 24 28.03 7.55 7.13
C LEU A 24 28.54 7.34 5.70
N ASP A 25 29.10 8.38 5.08
CA ASP A 25 29.55 8.30 3.69
C ASP A 25 30.68 7.25 3.53
N GLY A 26 30.63 6.50 2.43
CA GLY A 26 31.52 5.38 2.16
C GLY A 26 31.17 4.04 2.84
N TYR A 27 30.10 3.98 3.65
CA TYR A 27 29.57 2.73 4.20
C TYR A 27 28.32 2.28 3.44
N LYS A 28 28.10 0.96 3.37
CA LYS A 28 26.78 0.39 3.05
C LYS A 28 25.91 0.44 4.30
N VAL A 29 24.83 1.21 4.29
CA VAL A 29 23.98 1.44 5.47
C VAL A 29 22.53 1.05 5.17
N HIS A 30 21.95 0.24 6.05
CA HIS A 30 20.51 -0.04 6.06
C HIS A 30 19.87 0.62 7.29
N PHE A 31 19.09 1.67 7.07
CA PHE A 31 18.24 2.25 8.11
C PHE A 31 16.96 1.44 8.21
N VAL A 32 16.72 0.83 9.37
CA VAL A 32 15.42 0.20 9.67
C VAL A 32 14.58 1.19 10.46
N THR A 33 13.53 1.70 9.83
CA THR A 33 12.68 2.77 10.38
C THR A 33 11.25 2.28 10.61
N GLY A 34 10.46 3.09 11.32
CA GLY A 34 9.08 2.78 11.66
C GLY A 34 8.32 4.07 11.97
N HIS A 35 7.51 4.06 13.03
CA HIS A 35 6.69 5.19 13.52
C HIS A 35 5.54 5.66 12.60
N THR A 36 5.69 5.57 11.27
CA THR A 36 4.72 6.07 10.29
C THR A 36 3.49 5.17 10.13
N HIS A 37 3.62 3.88 10.44
CA HIS A 37 2.66 2.82 10.11
C HIS A 37 2.48 2.63 8.58
N LEU A 38 3.48 3.01 7.78
CA LEU A 38 3.49 2.84 6.32
C LEU A 38 4.68 1.97 5.93
N SER A 39 4.61 1.28 4.81
CA SER A 39 5.68 0.41 4.31
C SER A 39 6.27 0.96 3.02
N PHE A 40 7.55 1.32 3.05
CA PHE A 40 8.27 1.74 1.86
C PHE A 40 9.76 1.45 1.99
N ASN A 41 10.41 1.33 0.85
CA ASN A 41 11.86 1.19 0.76
C ASN A 41 12.44 2.33 -0.06
N VAL A 42 13.53 2.91 0.44
CA VAL A 42 14.42 3.81 -0.30
C VAL A 42 15.67 3.02 -0.64
N THR A 43 16.14 3.11 -1.88
CA THR A 43 17.34 2.43 -2.36
C THR A 43 18.41 3.45 -2.79
N PRO A 44 19.69 3.06 -2.94
CA PRO A 44 20.77 3.95 -3.39
C PRO A 44 20.51 4.64 -4.73
N GLU A 45 19.62 4.08 -5.56
CA GLU A 45 19.22 4.67 -6.84
C GLU A 45 18.27 5.86 -6.69
N ASP A 46 17.63 6.03 -5.53
CA ASP A 46 16.73 7.17 -5.29
C ASP A 46 17.52 8.47 -5.07
N ASP A 47 17.09 9.54 -5.75
CA ASP A 47 17.74 10.86 -5.72
C ASP A 47 17.98 11.40 -4.30
N VAL A 48 17.09 11.07 -3.36
CA VAL A 48 17.16 11.51 -1.95
C VAL A 48 18.41 11.01 -1.23
N THR A 49 19.02 9.92 -1.71
CA THR A 49 20.24 9.35 -1.13
C THR A 49 21.50 10.09 -1.57
N GLY A 50 21.42 10.91 -2.62
CA GLY A 50 22.58 11.60 -3.19
C GLY A 50 23.63 10.65 -3.77
N GLY A 51 23.22 9.44 -4.21
CA GLY A 51 24.11 8.42 -4.75
C GLY A 51 24.94 7.67 -3.70
N ARG A 52 24.57 7.78 -2.42
CA ARG A 52 25.19 7.02 -1.32
C ARG A 52 24.65 5.60 -1.28
N GLU A 53 25.46 4.65 -0.81
CA GLU A 53 25.05 3.25 -0.61
C GLU A 53 24.18 3.09 0.65
N VAL A 54 23.07 3.83 0.68
CA VAL A 54 22.15 3.96 1.80
C VAL A 54 20.78 3.43 1.41
N TYR A 55 20.20 2.64 2.29
CA TYR A 55 18.86 2.10 2.18
C TYR A 55 18.03 2.57 3.38
N GLU A 56 16.74 2.89 3.16
CA GLU A 56 15.76 3.05 4.24
C GLU A 56 14.67 2.00 4.07
N HIS A 57 14.38 1.25 5.14
CA HIS A 57 13.33 0.24 5.18
C HIS A 57 12.33 0.63 6.25
N ASN A 58 11.22 1.25 5.85
CA ASN A 58 10.14 1.54 6.78
C ASN A 58 9.22 0.31 6.87
N ALA A 59 9.25 -0.39 8.00
CA ALA A 59 8.71 -1.75 8.13
C ALA A 59 7.19 -1.80 8.42
N GLY A 60 6.43 -0.72 8.23
CA GLY A 60 5.03 -0.67 8.64
C GLY A 60 4.86 -0.86 10.16
N ALA A 61 3.75 -1.45 10.59
CA ALA A 61 3.47 -1.65 12.01
C ALA A 61 2.79 -2.99 12.31
N ILE A 62 3.24 -3.67 13.38
CA ILE A 62 2.60 -4.89 13.90
C ILE A 62 1.13 -4.66 14.23
N CYS A 63 0.78 -3.46 14.68
CA CYS A 63 -0.57 -3.05 15.02
C CYS A 63 -1.36 -2.46 13.84
N ALA A 64 -0.83 -2.52 12.61
CA ALA A 64 -1.47 -1.95 11.43
C ALA A 64 -1.88 -0.48 11.67
N SER A 65 -3.11 -0.06 11.36
CA SER A 65 -3.66 1.26 11.72
C SER A 65 -3.98 1.41 13.21
N TRP A 66 -2.98 1.24 14.08
CA TRP A 66 -3.07 1.34 15.54
C TRP A 66 -4.20 0.50 16.15
N TRP A 67 -4.28 -0.77 15.74
CA TRP A 67 -5.31 -1.76 16.08
C TRP A 67 -6.73 -1.41 15.62
N TRP A 68 -6.95 -0.25 14.99
CA TRP A 68 -8.29 0.22 14.65
C TRP A 68 -8.91 -0.53 13.48
N SER A 69 -8.11 -0.95 12.49
CA SER A 69 -8.65 -1.72 11.35
C SER A 69 -9.23 -3.04 11.86
N GLY A 70 -8.48 -3.76 12.69
CA GLY A 70 -8.96 -5.00 13.32
C GLY A 70 -10.10 -4.79 14.33
N TYR A 71 -10.12 -3.66 15.06
CA TYR A 71 -11.22 -3.34 15.98
C TYR A 71 -12.53 -3.00 15.25
N LEU A 72 -12.47 -2.16 14.20
CA LEU A 72 -13.65 -1.70 13.46
C LEU A 72 -14.17 -2.74 12.47
N THR A 73 -13.27 -3.58 11.95
CA THR A 73 -13.57 -4.67 11.04
C THR A 73 -12.78 -5.91 11.46
N PRO A 74 -13.34 -6.73 12.38
CA PRO A 74 -12.69 -7.95 12.86
C PRO A 74 -12.22 -8.86 11.72
N GLY A 75 -10.96 -9.30 11.79
CA GLY A 75 -10.31 -10.10 10.75
C GLY A 75 -9.60 -9.30 9.67
N VAL A 76 -9.74 -7.97 9.61
CA VAL A 76 -9.05 -7.12 8.64
C VAL A 76 -8.01 -6.25 9.36
N HIS A 77 -6.74 -6.64 9.28
CA HIS A 77 -5.64 -6.00 10.02
C HIS A 77 -4.64 -5.34 9.06
N ILE A 78 -4.90 -4.07 8.70
CA ILE A 78 -4.22 -3.35 7.62
C ILE A 78 -3.92 -1.89 7.98
N SER A 79 -2.78 -1.41 7.48
CA SER A 79 -2.20 -0.08 7.66
C SER A 79 -2.77 0.94 6.67
N PRO A 80 -2.54 2.26 6.86
CA PRO A 80 -3.14 3.30 6.03
C PRO A 80 -2.78 3.23 4.53
N ASP A 81 -1.63 2.65 4.18
CA ASP A 81 -1.16 2.36 2.82
C ASP A 81 -1.72 1.05 2.24
N GLY A 82 -2.47 0.27 3.04
CA GLY A 82 -3.00 -1.04 2.66
C GLY A 82 -2.12 -2.24 3.01
N THR A 83 -0.90 -2.00 3.48
CA THR A 83 0.01 -3.05 3.94
C THR A 83 -0.62 -3.79 5.13
N PRO A 84 -0.68 -5.13 5.15
CA PRO A 84 -1.14 -5.87 6.33
C PRO A 84 -0.28 -5.55 7.55
N GLY A 85 -0.85 -5.56 8.75
CA GLY A 85 -0.01 -5.42 9.95
C GLY A 85 0.97 -6.60 10.07
N GLY A 86 2.22 -6.30 10.38
CA GLY A 86 3.30 -7.28 10.26
C GLY A 86 4.65 -6.71 10.67
N TYR A 87 5.71 -7.41 10.28
CA TYR A 87 7.10 -7.09 10.62
C TYR A 87 8.02 -7.52 9.47
N SER A 88 9.20 -6.91 9.36
CA SER A 88 10.25 -7.39 8.46
C SER A 88 11.05 -8.52 9.10
N VAL A 89 11.41 -9.50 8.29
CA VAL A 89 12.36 -10.58 8.64
C VAL A 89 13.63 -10.32 7.87
N TRP A 90 14.76 -10.37 8.55
CA TRP A 90 16.09 -10.08 8.01
C TRP A 90 16.98 -11.30 8.15
N ASP A 91 17.52 -11.77 7.03
CA ASP A 91 18.59 -12.76 7.01
C ASP A 91 19.92 -12.04 6.78
N VAL A 92 20.88 -12.26 7.68
CA VAL A 92 22.14 -11.54 7.71
C VAL A 92 23.29 -12.54 7.83
N ASN A 93 24.02 -12.69 6.74
CA ASN A 93 25.23 -13.50 6.67
C ASN A 93 26.43 -12.62 6.31
N GLY A 94 27.10 -12.08 7.33
CA GLY A 94 28.20 -11.15 7.13
C GLY A 94 27.70 -9.84 6.51
N THR A 95 28.07 -9.60 5.24
CA THR A 95 27.64 -8.42 4.47
C THR A 95 26.50 -8.69 3.49
N ASP A 96 26.12 -9.97 3.36
CA ASP A 96 24.98 -10.39 2.57
C ASP A 96 23.73 -10.26 3.44
N ILE A 97 22.78 -9.44 2.99
CA ILE A 97 21.59 -9.05 3.74
C ILE A 97 20.40 -9.20 2.81
N GLU A 98 19.44 -10.00 3.25
CA GLU A 98 18.16 -10.22 2.57
C GLU A 98 17.02 -9.88 3.53
N TRP A 99 15.89 -9.46 2.99
CA TRP A 99 14.72 -9.13 3.80
C TRP A 99 13.41 -9.48 3.10
N ILE A 100 12.42 -9.85 3.90
CA ILE A 100 11.04 -10.08 3.46
C ILE A 100 10.06 -9.45 4.45
N TYR A 101 8.90 -9.03 3.96
CA TYR A 101 7.81 -8.61 4.83
C TYR A 101 6.96 -9.78 5.27
N LYS A 102 6.68 -9.87 6.57
CA LYS A 102 5.85 -10.94 7.14
C LYS A 102 4.55 -10.36 7.69
N ALA A 103 3.48 -10.50 6.91
CA ALA A 103 2.13 -10.18 7.36
C ALA A 103 1.69 -11.12 8.51
N THR A 104 1.08 -10.53 9.55
CA THR A 104 0.55 -11.28 10.69
C THR A 104 -0.65 -12.11 10.26
N GLY A 105 -0.67 -13.40 10.64
CA GLY A 105 -1.75 -14.32 10.30
C GLY A 105 -1.70 -14.91 8.88
N TRP A 106 -0.71 -14.54 8.06
CA TRP A 106 -0.51 -15.08 6.72
C TRP A 106 0.77 -15.92 6.63
N THR A 107 0.99 -16.65 5.54
CA THR A 107 2.33 -17.19 5.22
C THR A 107 3.22 -16.10 4.62
N GLU A 108 4.49 -16.39 4.36
CA GLU A 108 5.41 -15.50 3.65
C GLU A 108 5.04 -15.30 2.18
N ASP A 109 4.12 -16.12 1.66
CA ASP A 109 3.64 -16.05 0.28
C ASP A 109 2.68 -14.87 0.03
N TYR A 110 2.29 -14.15 1.09
CA TYR A 110 1.40 -13.00 0.99
C TYR A 110 2.23 -11.71 0.92
N GLN A 111 2.62 -11.32 -0.30
CA GLN A 111 3.37 -10.08 -0.59
C GLN A 111 2.60 -9.02 -1.39
N PHE A 112 1.43 -9.36 -1.91
CA PHE A 112 0.59 -8.40 -2.62
C PHE A 112 -0.89 -8.75 -2.56
N ARG A 113 -1.73 -7.81 -2.99
CA ARG A 113 -3.18 -7.99 -3.13
C ARG A 113 -3.69 -7.30 -4.39
N SER A 114 -4.55 -7.97 -5.14
CA SER A 114 -5.25 -7.42 -6.30
C SER A 114 -6.73 -7.10 -6.03
N TYR A 115 -7.24 -6.09 -6.74
CA TYR A 115 -8.62 -5.62 -6.73
C TYR A 115 -9.13 -5.46 -8.16
N ASP A 116 -10.31 -6.01 -8.45
CA ASP A 116 -11.02 -5.74 -9.70
C ASP A 116 -11.80 -4.43 -9.55
N LEU A 117 -11.34 -3.36 -10.18
CA LEU A 117 -11.91 -2.02 -10.01
C LEU A 117 -13.31 -1.87 -10.61
N ASN A 118 -13.76 -2.82 -11.43
CA ASN A 118 -15.17 -2.92 -11.84
C ASN A 118 -16.11 -3.14 -10.63
N ASN A 119 -15.60 -3.71 -9.53
CA ASN A 119 -16.37 -4.03 -8.33
C ASN A 119 -16.02 -3.14 -7.13
N VAL A 120 -15.09 -2.20 -7.27
CA VAL A 120 -14.69 -1.26 -6.22
C VAL A 120 -15.31 0.10 -6.49
N HIS A 121 -16.16 0.56 -5.58
CA HIS A 121 -16.69 1.93 -5.63
C HIS A 121 -17.02 2.41 -4.22
N PHE A 122 -16.92 3.72 -4.01
CA PHE A 122 -17.35 4.39 -2.79
C PHE A 122 -18.24 5.57 -3.11
N SER A 123 -19.13 5.91 -2.19
CA SER A 123 -20.03 7.06 -2.31
C SER A 123 -20.29 7.69 -0.94
N MET A 124 -20.84 8.91 -0.95
CA MET A 124 -21.31 9.55 0.29
C MET A 124 -22.45 8.76 0.97
N ALA A 125 -23.10 7.82 0.27
CA ALA A 125 -24.12 6.96 0.86
C ALA A 125 -23.52 5.89 1.80
N ASP A 126 -22.21 5.64 1.75
CA ASP A 126 -21.53 4.69 2.63
C ASP A 126 -21.33 5.24 4.06
N VAL A 127 -21.51 6.55 4.25
CA VAL A 127 -21.31 7.27 5.51
C VAL A 127 -22.58 8.02 5.95
N PRO A 128 -23.75 7.35 6.04
CA PRO A 128 -25.04 8.02 6.25
C PRO A 128 -25.17 8.75 7.59
N GLN A 129 -24.33 8.43 8.58
CA GLN A 129 -24.31 9.11 9.88
C GLN A 129 -23.42 10.36 9.88
N MET A 130 -22.66 10.65 8.83
CA MET A 130 -21.88 11.87 8.75
C MET A 130 -22.81 13.10 8.79
N PRO A 131 -22.67 14.02 9.77
CA PRO A 131 -23.57 15.16 9.88
C PRO A 131 -23.46 16.09 8.67
N ALA A 132 -24.60 16.59 8.19
CA ALA A 132 -24.61 17.60 7.13
C ALA A 132 -23.86 18.90 7.51
N SER A 133 -23.72 19.17 8.81
CA SER A 133 -23.01 20.30 9.39
C SER A 133 -21.51 20.07 9.60
N VAL A 134 -20.97 18.89 9.24
CA VAL A 134 -19.54 18.60 9.38
C VAL A 134 -18.72 19.61 8.56
N PRO A 135 -17.53 20.04 9.01
CA PRO A 135 -16.72 20.98 8.24
C PRO A 135 -16.44 20.48 6.81
N ALA A 136 -16.48 21.39 5.84
CA ALA A 136 -16.23 21.05 4.43
C ALA A 136 -14.86 20.37 4.20
N SER A 137 -13.85 20.75 5.00
CA SER A 137 -12.52 20.13 4.98
C SER A 137 -12.52 18.66 5.39
N VAL A 138 -13.38 18.27 6.34
CA VAL A 138 -13.55 16.87 6.78
C VAL A 138 -14.30 16.09 5.70
N LYS A 139 -15.36 16.67 5.14
CA LYS A 139 -16.10 16.05 4.02
C LYS A 139 -15.18 15.81 2.81
N ALA A 140 -14.34 16.78 2.46
CA ALA A 140 -13.36 16.66 1.38
C ALA A 140 -12.37 15.50 1.59
N LYS A 141 -12.01 15.17 2.85
CA LYS A 141 -11.13 14.03 3.15
C LYS A 141 -11.77 12.67 2.86
N PHE A 142 -13.09 12.54 2.98
CA PHE A 142 -13.78 11.32 2.53
C PHE A 142 -14.07 11.35 1.02
N GLN A 143 -14.41 12.53 0.48
CA GLN A 143 -14.69 12.71 -0.94
C GLN A 143 -13.56 12.23 -1.86
N ARG A 144 -12.29 12.35 -1.43
CA ARG A 144 -11.15 11.82 -2.19
C ARG A 144 -11.25 10.32 -2.52
N TYR A 145 -11.89 9.52 -1.67
CA TYR A 145 -12.09 8.09 -1.92
C TYR A 145 -13.22 7.83 -2.91
N VAL A 146 -14.26 8.66 -2.87
CA VAL A 146 -15.36 8.64 -3.84
C VAL A 146 -14.83 9.04 -5.23
N ASP A 147 -13.98 10.07 -5.28
CA ASP A 147 -13.37 10.55 -6.53
C ASP A 147 -12.35 9.53 -7.09
N ALA A 148 -11.63 8.82 -6.22
CA ALA A 148 -10.66 7.78 -6.61
C ALA A 148 -11.33 6.49 -7.11
N TYR A 149 -12.53 6.17 -6.60
CA TYR A 149 -13.26 4.94 -6.92
C TYR A 149 -14.72 5.22 -7.27
N PRO A 150 -14.98 5.91 -8.41
CA PRO A 150 -16.32 6.00 -8.96
C PRO A 150 -16.75 4.62 -9.50
N VAL A 151 -18.06 4.44 -9.66
CA VAL A 151 -18.57 3.31 -10.44
C VAL A 151 -18.02 3.41 -11.86
N ASN A 152 -17.26 2.39 -12.28
CA ASN A 152 -16.63 2.33 -13.59
C ASN A 152 -16.76 0.91 -14.18
N LYS A 153 -16.45 0.77 -15.47
CA LYS A 153 -16.41 -0.52 -16.19
C LYS A 153 -15.19 -0.56 -17.10
N ASP A 154 -14.09 0.00 -16.62
CA ASP A 154 -12.89 0.23 -17.43
C ASP A 154 -11.99 -1.02 -17.49
N ASN A 155 -12.39 -2.11 -16.84
CA ASN A 155 -11.70 -3.40 -16.76
C ASN A 155 -10.29 -3.28 -16.16
N GLU A 156 -10.16 -2.37 -15.21
CA GLU A 156 -8.89 -2.11 -14.53
C GLU A 156 -8.74 -2.97 -13.29
N VAL A 157 -7.52 -3.44 -13.05
CA VAL A 157 -7.11 -4.14 -11.83
C VAL A 157 -6.07 -3.30 -11.12
N LEU A 158 -6.29 -3.06 -9.83
CA LEU A 158 -5.33 -2.41 -8.95
C LEU A 158 -4.59 -3.48 -8.14
N ILE A 159 -3.26 -3.39 -8.12
CA ILE A 159 -2.37 -4.32 -7.44
C ILE A 159 -1.59 -3.54 -6.40
N ASN A 160 -1.70 -3.93 -5.14
CA ASN A 160 -0.96 -3.36 -4.01
C ASN A 160 0.17 -4.33 -3.64
N ILE A 161 1.44 -3.94 -3.86
CA ILE A 161 2.62 -4.76 -3.57
C ILE A 161 3.40 -4.10 -2.43
N TRP A 162 3.20 -4.54 -1.20
CA TRP A 162 3.95 -3.96 -0.08
C TRP A 162 5.41 -4.40 -0.11
N ASN A 163 6.26 -3.68 0.61
CA ASN A 163 7.72 -3.89 0.59
C ASN A 163 8.39 -3.74 -0.80
N TRP A 164 7.67 -3.18 -1.77
CA TRP A 164 8.19 -2.87 -3.10
C TRP A 164 9.45 -2.01 -3.04
N ASN A 165 10.37 -2.26 -3.97
CA ASN A 165 11.44 -1.35 -4.34
C ASN A 165 11.71 -1.44 -5.87
N PRO A 166 12.43 -0.48 -6.47
CA PRO A 166 12.61 -0.43 -7.92
C PRO A 166 13.35 -1.62 -8.56
N ARG A 167 13.97 -2.50 -7.77
CA ARG A 167 14.65 -3.70 -8.26
C ARG A 167 13.74 -4.93 -8.33
N TRP A 168 12.51 -4.82 -7.80
CA TRP A 168 11.49 -5.84 -7.94
C TRP A 168 10.89 -5.82 -9.36
N THR A 169 10.19 -6.90 -9.71
CA THR A 169 9.50 -7.00 -11.00
C THR A 169 8.06 -7.42 -10.82
N LEU A 170 7.17 -6.86 -11.66
CA LEU A 170 5.76 -7.23 -11.77
C LEU A 170 5.49 -7.65 -13.22
N THR A 171 4.98 -8.86 -13.40
CA THR A 171 4.48 -9.36 -14.68
C THR A 171 3.00 -9.68 -14.56
N VAL A 172 2.21 -9.26 -15.55
CA VAL A 172 0.79 -9.61 -15.65
C VAL A 172 0.51 -10.18 -17.03
N THR A 173 -0.12 -11.35 -17.08
CA THR A 173 -0.60 -11.96 -18.32
C THR A 173 -2.08 -12.30 -18.23
N ASP A 174 -2.79 -12.27 -19.35
CA ASP A 174 -4.14 -12.81 -19.43
C ASP A 174 -4.13 -14.35 -19.57
N GLU A 175 -5.31 -14.97 -19.48
CA GLU A 175 -5.53 -16.40 -19.71
C GLU A 175 -5.04 -16.94 -21.07
N LYS A 176 -4.78 -16.06 -22.06
CA LYS A 176 -4.26 -16.42 -23.39
C LYS A 176 -2.73 -16.26 -23.47
N GLY A 177 -2.09 -15.83 -22.39
CA GLY A 177 -0.65 -15.56 -22.31
C GLY A 177 -0.23 -14.21 -22.90
N ASN A 178 -1.16 -13.31 -23.21
CA ASN A 178 -0.82 -11.96 -23.64
C ASN A 178 -0.29 -11.18 -22.44
N LYS A 179 0.85 -10.52 -22.61
CA LYS A 179 1.41 -9.63 -21.58
C LYS A 179 0.62 -8.33 -21.54
N LEU A 180 0.19 -7.94 -20.35
CA LEU A 180 -0.38 -6.62 -20.10
C LEU A 180 0.69 -5.76 -19.43
N THR A 181 0.67 -4.45 -19.71
CA THR A 181 1.62 -3.49 -19.14
C THR A 181 1.03 -2.89 -17.87
N PRO A 182 1.58 -3.19 -16.68
CA PRO A 182 1.22 -2.50 -15.46
C PRO A 182 1.84 -1.11 -15.42
N GLU A 183 1.10 -0.13 -14.91
CA GLU A 183 1.55 1.24 -14.69
C GLU A 183 1.63 1.51 -13.20
N GLU A 184 2.75 2.06 -12.73
CA GLU A 184 2.88 2.57 -11.36
C GLU A 184 1.92 3.72 -11.13
N VAL A 185 1.18 3.67 -10.02
CA VAL A 185 0.21 4.70 -9.66
C VAL A 185 0.26 4.99 -8.17
N TRP A 186 -0.12 6.21 -7.80
CA TRP A 186 -0.49 6.50 -6.44
C TRP A 186 -1.97 6.18 -6.24
N ALA A 187 -2.30 5.41 -5.21
CA ALA A 187 -3.68 5.03 -4.92
C ALA A 187 -3.96 4.95 -3.42
N TYR A 188 -5.26 4.84 -3.08
CA TYR A 188 -5.73 4.59 -1.72
C TYR A 188 -6.16 3.13 -1.61
N ASP A 189 -5.61 2.33 -0.69
CA ASP A 189 -6.01 0.92 -0.61
C ASP A 189 -7.54 0.74 -0.40
N PRO A 190 -8.27 0.09 -1.35
CA PRO A 190 -9.71 -0.07 -1.24
C PRO A 190 -10.15 -0.79 0.03
N LEU A 191 -9.43 -1.84 0.44
CA LEU A 191 -9.77 -2.58 1.64
C LEU A 191 -9.63 -1.71 2.89
N HIS A 192 -8.59 -0.88 2.98
CA HIS A 192 -8.43 0.07 4.10
C HIS A 192 -9.52 1.15 4.10
N VAL A 193 -9.92 1.64 2.92
CA VAL A 193 -11.06 2.55 2.81
C VAL A 193 -12.32 1.90 3.41
N ALA A 194 -12.66 0.69 2.98
CA ALA A 194 -13.88 -0.01 3.43
C ALA A 194 -13.82 -0.44 4.90
N ALA A 195 -12.69 -1.00 5.34
CA ALA A 195 -12.53 -1.59 6.67
C ALA A 195 -12.34 -0.55 7.79
N LEU A 196 -11.80 0.62 7.47
CA LEU A 196 -11.49 1.64 8.47
C LEU A 196 -12.09 3.00 8.12
N SER A 197 -11.75 3.58 6.96
CA SER A 197 -12.14 4.98 6.66
C SER A 197 -13.66 5.14 6.66
N VAL A 198 -14.40 4.31 5.92
CA VAL A 198 -15.88 4.33 5.89
C VAL A 198 -16.44 4.22 7.31
N LYS A 199 -15.95 3.29 8.13
CA LYS A 199 -16.41 3.08 9.51
C LYS A 199 -16.18 4.31 10.40
N ARG A 200 -15.03 4.98 10.27
CA ARG A 200 -14.69 6.16 11.08
C ARG A 200 -15.43 7.42 10.65
N PHE A 201 -15.63 7.61 9.35
CA PHE A 201 -16.37 8.76 8.82
C PHE A 201 -17.89 8.60 9.02
N ASN A 202 -18.40 7.38 9.13
CA ASN A 202 -19.79 7.10 9.44
C ASN A 202 -20.09 7.25 10.95
N SER A 203 -20.06 8.47 11.46
CA SER A 203 -20.35 8.78 12.87
C SER A 203 -21.18 10.05 13.02
N SER A 204 -22.27 9.96 13.78
CA SER A 204 -23.17 11.10 14.08
C SER A 204 -22.53 12.22 14.91
N THR A 205 -21.38 11.96 15.55
CA THR A 205 -20.65 12.93 16.37
C THR A 205 -19.36 13.41 15.69
N LEU A 206 -19.19 13.14 14.39
CA LEU A 206 -17.98 13.54 13.65
C LEU A 206 -17.86 15.06 13.57
N SER A 207 -16.76 15.61 14.11
CA SER A 207 -16.46 17.04 14.11
C SER A 207 -15.12 17.39 13.46
N SER A 208 -14.21 16.41 13.36
CA SER A 208 -12.88 16.54 12.75
C SER A 208 -12.55 15.31 11.91
N THR A 209 -11.55 15.42 11.04
CA THR A 209 -11.03 14.27 10.29
C THR A 209 -10.56 13.18 11.26
N PRO A 210 -10.99 11.93 11.10
CA PRO A 210 -10.49 10.83 11.93
C PRO A 210 -8.98 10.63 11.74
N SER A 211 -8.31 10.12 12.76
CA SER A 211 -6.90 9.68 12.64
C SER A 211 -6.80 8.36 11.88
N PHE A 212 -5.61 8.10 11.32
CA PHE A 212 -5.27 6.87 10.58
C PHE A 212 -6.24 6.54 9.44
N ILE A 213 -6.74 7.55 8.73
CA ILE A 213 -7.52 7.34 7.51
C ILE A 213 -6.60 6.83 6.39
N THR A 214 -7.17 6.21 5.35
CA THR A 214 -6.39 5.65 4.22
C THR A 214 -5.50 6.70 3.58
N GLU A 215 -4.21 6.45 3.44
CA GLU A 215 -3.28 7.36 2.79
C GLU A 215 -3.14 7.05 1.29
N ASN A 216 -2.85 8.10 0.52
CA ASN A 216 -2.47 7.93 -0.89
C ASN A 216 -1.00 7.53 -0.91
N PHE A 217 -0.65 6.43 -1.58
CA PHE A 217 0.67 5.84 -1.39
C PHE A 217 1.28 5.20 -2.64
N THR A 218 2.57 4.83 -2.57
CA THR A 218 3.46 4.67 -3.75
C THR A 218 3.80 3.22 -4.15
N HIS A 219 3.09 2.21 -3.68
CA HIS A 219 3.38 0.81 -4.04
C HIS A 219 2.15 0.13 -4.68
N PHE A 220 1.52 0.87 -5.59
CA PHE A 220 0.39 0.40 -6.36
C PHE A 220 0.68 0.40 -7.85
N PHE A 221 0.07 -0.57 -8.53
CA PHE A 221 0.15 -0.75 -9.96
C PHE A 221 -1.26 -0.92 -10.51
N LYS A 222 -1.51 -0.35 -11.67
CA LYS A 222 -2.77 -0.51 -12.38
C LYS A 222 -2.52 -1.20 -13.71
N VAL A 223 -3.38 -2.14 -14.06
CA VAL A 223 -3.34 -2.83 -15.36
C VAL A 223 -4.75 -2.91 -15.93
N LYS A 224 -4.88 -2.79 -17.26
CA LYS A 224 -6.17 -2.85 -17.94
C LYS A 224 -6.34 -4.16 -18.69
N ALA A 225 -7.31 -4.97 -18.29
CA ALA A 225 -7.69 -6.18 -19.00
C ALA A 225 -8.55 -5.87 -20.23
N ALA A 226 -8.62 -6.82 -21.17
CA ALA A 226 -9.44 -6.67 -22.37
C ALA A 226 -10.94 -6.55 -22.03
N ASP A 227 -11.42 -7.41 -21.13
CA ASP A 227 -12.82 -7.49 -20.72
C ASP A 227 -12.98 -7.71 -19.21
N ALA A 228 -14.21 -7.61 -18.72
CA ALA A 228 -14.55 -7.69 -17.29
C ALA A 228 -14.27 -9.07 -16.66
N ASP A 229 -14.32 -10.12 -17.48
CA ASP A 229 -14.25 -11.53 -17.03
C ASP A 229 -12.94 -12.21 -17.49
N VAL A 230 -11.95 -11.43 -17.94
CA VAL A 230 -10.64 -11.96 -18.31
C VAL A 230 -9.80 -12.16 -17.05
N ASP A 231 -9.49 -13.42 -16.78
CA ASP A 231 -8.59 -13.84 -15.69
C ASP A 231 -7.15 -13.39 -15.95
N LEU A 232 -6.43 -13.13 -14.86
CA LEU A 232 -5.05 -12.68 -14.89
C LEU A 232 -4.14 -13.60 -14.08
N THR A 233 -2.95 -13.86 -14.61
CA THR A 233 -1.82 -14.33 -13.81
C THR A 233 -0.97 -13.13 -13.43
N ILE A 234 -0.86 -12.85 -12.14
CA ILE A 234 -0.07 -11.76 -11.58
C ILE A 234 1.13 -12.36 -10.87
N THR A 235 2.34 -12.04 -11.31
CA THR A 235 3.59 -12.53 -10.70
C THR A 235 4.44 -11.36 -10.25
N VAL A 236 4.80 -11.36 -8.97
CA VAL A 236 5.72 -10.43 -8.32
C VAL A 236 6.99 -11.18 -7.97
N ARG A 237 8.15 -10.58 -8.25
CA ARG A 237 9.44 -11.14 -7.87
C ARG A 237 10.33 -10.07 -7.25
N ASP A 238 10.95 -10.40 -6.13
CA ASP A 238 11.89 -9.50 -5.45
C ASP A 238 13.32 -9.59 -6.01
N GLU A 239 14.22 -8.78 -5.46
CA GLU A 239 15.63 -8.74 -5.85
C GLU A 239 16.45 -9.96 -5.36
N PHE A 240 15.91 -10.78 -4.45
CA PHE A 240 16.54 -11.99 -3.91
C PHE A 240 16.13 -13.25 -4.68
N GLY A 241 15.12 -13.15 -5.55
CA GLY A 241 14.64 -14.24 -6.38
C GLY A 241 13.44 -14.99 -5.81
N HIS A 242 12.82 -14.48 -4.74
CA HIS A 242 11.51 -14.95 -4.29
C HIS A 242 10.43 -14.53 -5.30
N GLU A 243 9.46 -15.41 -5.52
CA GLU A 243 8.39 -15.20 -6.50
C GLU A 243 7.03 -15.53 -5.88
N TRP A 244 6.07 -14.64 -6.08
CA TRP A 244 4.69 -14.79 -5.61
C TRP A 244 3.73 -14.63 -6.78
N THR A 245 2.80 -15.57 -6.91
CA THR A 245 1.84 -15.59 -8.02
C THR A 245 0.41 -15.69 -7.52
N GLU A 246 -0.47 -14.86 -8.09
CA GLU A 246 -1.92 -14.96 -7.96
C GLU A 246 -2.52 -15.33 -9.31
N GLN A 247 -3.38 -16.36 -9.31
CA GLN A 247 -4.31 -16.62 -10.41
C GLN A 247 -5.62 -15.89 -10.10
N MET A 248 -5.71 -14.64 -10.55
CA MET A 248 -6.82 -13.76 -10.25
C MET A 248 -8.01 -14.09 -11.16
N GLN A 249 -8.99 -14.77 -10.59
CA GLN A 249 -10.27 -15.05 -11.24
C GLN A 249 -11.11 -13.76 -11.31
N ARG A 250 -11.66 -13.43 -12.49
CA ARG A 250 -12.49 -12.25 -12.73
C ARG A 250 -13.90 -12.64 -13.23
N PRO A 251 -14.95 -11.96 -12.77
CA PRO A 251 -14.94 -10.77 -11.92
C PRO A 251 -14.61 -11.10 -10.45
N LYS A 252 -13.71 -10.32 -9.85
CA LYS A 252 -13.30 -10.52 -8.44
C LYS A 252 -14.18 -9.67 -7.54
N ALA A 253 -14.92 -10.31 -6.64
CA ALA A 253 -15.79 -9.62 -5.69
C ALA A 253 -14.97 -8.77 -4.70
N PHE A 254 -15.51 -7.61 -4.33
CA PHE A 254 -14.93 -6.75 -3.31
C PHE A 254 -15.83 -6.68 -2.07
N SER A 255 -15.33 -7.19 -0.94
CA SER A 255 -15.96 -7.04 0.38
C SER A 255 -14.91 -7.19 1.47
N THR A 256 -15.13 -6.62 2.66
CA THR A 256 -14.20 -6.79 3.78
C THR A 256 -14.11 -8.25 4.25
N ASP A 257 -15.17 -9.04 4.07
CA ASP A 257 -15.18 -10.47 4.38
C ASP A 257 -14.27 -11.29 3.45
N ALA A 258 -14.19 -10.92 2.17
CA ALA A 258 -13.36 -11.63 1.18
C ALA A 258 -11.85 -11.52 1.45
N TYR A 259 -11.43 -10.56 2.30
CA TYR A 259 -10.03 -10.27 2.58
C TYR A 259 -9.67 -10.42 4.07
N LYS A 260 -10.48 -11.12 4.85
CA LYS A 260 -10.13 -11.43 6.24
C LYS A 260 -8.90 -12.34 6.29
N ILE A 261 -8.11 -12.17 7.34
CA ILE A 261 -7.09 -13.15 7.74
C ILE A 261 -7.79 -14.51 7.90
N PRO A 262 -7.24 -15.59 7.32
CA PRO A 262 -7.81 -16.94 7.36
C PRO A 262 -7.83 -17.54 8.78
#